data_AF-A0A391P6I8-F1
#
_entry.id   AF-A0A391P6I8-F1
#
_cell.length_a   1.000
_cell.length_b   1.000
_cell.length_c   1.000
_cell.angle_alpha   90.00
_cell.angle_beta   90.00
_cell.angle_gamma   90.00
#
_symmetry.space_group_name_H-M   'P 1'
#
loop_
_entity.id
_entity.type
_entity.pdbx_description
1 polymer ?
#
loop_
_entity_poly.entity_id
_entity_poly.type
_entity_poly.pdbx_seq_one_letter_code
_entity_poly.pdbx_strand_id
1 'polypeptide(L)'
;MAIPKEGYFEEVRGRYGPVYPKTPACYGFSIIAKVKEGREEAVRAYGKTIEETIKASPEALAPLRLHYLRWNLFDVGSGLHFQYMGIFDTDFDKYTEDAVALFSATGVTTVFTNLEGFRRIGRPTPRHSSSSSGTTSSRASWSTGNTRT
;
A
#
# COMPACT_ATOMS: atom_id res chain seq x y z
N MET A 1 23.97 -4.55 2.18
CA MET A 1 23.59 -4.84 0.77
C MET A 1 22.98 -3.58 0.19
N ALA A 2 23.32 -3.21 -1.05
CA ALA A 2 22.80 -1.99 -1.69
C ALA A 2 21.30 -2.14 -2.03
N ILE A 3 20.59 -1.02 -2.11
CA ILE A 3 19.19 -0.98 -2.55
C ILE A 3 19.16 -1.19 -4.08
N PRO A 4 18.59 -2.28 -4.59
CA PRO A 4 18.42 -2.46 -6.03
C PRO A 4 17.49 -1.40 -6.62
N LYS A 5 17.80 -0.93 -7.83
CA LYS A 5 17.06 0.16 -8.50
C LYS A 5 15.56 -0.11 -8.61
N GLU A 6 15.19 -1.36 -8.89
CA GLU A 6 13.80 -1.80 -9.05
C GLU A 6 13.20 -2.36 -7.74
N GLY A 7 13.96 -2.35 -6.63
CA GLY A 7 13.55 -2.86 -5.32
C GLY A 7 13.78 -4.36 -5.10
N TYR A 8 14.11 -5.13 -6.15
CA TYR A 8 14.47 -6.54 -6.08
C TYR A 8 15.69 -6.86 -6.95
N PHE A 9 16.39 -7.96 -6.63
CA PHE A 9 17.50 -8.47 -7.46
C PHE A 9 16.98 -9.32 -8.63
N GLU A 10 15.95 -10.12 -8.36
CA GLU A 10 15.22 -10.93 -9.33
C GLU A 10 13.72 -10.70 -9.11
N GLU A 11 12.97 -10.51 -10.20
CA GLU A 11 11.53 -10.25 -10.13
C GLU A 11 10.79 -11.57 -9.83
N VAL A 12 10.43 -11.78 -8.57
CA VAL A 12 9.57 -12.88 -8.15
C VAL A 12 8.15 -12.36 -7.96
N ARG A 13 7.19 -12.92 -8.69
CA ARG A 13 5.78 -12.53 -8.61
C ARG A 13 5.04 -13.40 -7.58
N GLY A 14 4.60 -12.77 -6.50
CA GLY A 14 3.63 -13.32 -5.56
C GLY A 14 2.18 -13.09 -5.99
N ARG A 15 1.25 -13.49 -5.14
CA ARG A 15 -0.21 -13.40 -5.35
C ARG A 15 -0.71 -11.96 -5.36
N TYR A 16 -0.14 -11.09 -4.52
CA TYR A 16 -0.56 -9.70 -4.37
C TYR A 16 0.46 -8.69 -4.91
N GLY A 17 1.64 -9.14 -5.35
CA GLY A 17 2.67 -8.26 -5.91
C GLY A 17 4.06 -8.90 -5.99
N PRO A 18 5.09 -8.12 -6.34
CA PRO A 18 6.48 -8.59 -6.28
C PRO A 18 6.90 -8.97 -4.86
N VAL A 19 7.72 -10.02 -4.74
CA VAL A 19 8.34 -10.43 -3.47
C VAL A 19 9.67 -9.69 -3.32
N TYR A 20 9.82 -8.96 -2.21
CA TYR A 20 11.00 -8.16 -1.92
C TYR A 20 12.04 -8.94 -1.10
N PRO A 21 13.35 -8.70 -1.32
CA PRO A 21 14.41 -9.43 -0.64
C PRO A 21 14.50 -9.06 0.84
N LYS A 22 14.70 -10.06 1.71
CA LYS A 22 14.84 -9.89 3.17
C LYS A 22 16.17 -9.24 3.56
N THR A 23 16.29 -7.94 3.33
CA THR A 23 17.46 -7.14 3.70
C THR A 23 17.03 -5.92 4.50
N PRO A 24 17.90 -5.30 5.34
CA PRO A 24 17.56 -4.06 6.03
C PRO A 24 17.08 -2.93 5.10
N ALA A 25 17.43 -2.99 3.81
CA ALA A 25 17.11 -1.97 2.83
C ALA A 25 15.82 -2.27 2.03
N CYS A 26 15.31 -3.51 2.06
CA CYS A 26 14.16 -3.96 1.25
C CYS A 26 13.22 -4.95 1.97
N TYR A 27 13.30 -5.09 3.30
CA TYR A 27 12.42 -5.99 4.05
C TYR A 27 11.23 -5.24 4.67
N GLY A 28 10.03 -5.78 4.46
CA GLY A 28 8.76 -5.13 4.82
C GLY A 28 8.14 -4.37 3.65
N PHE A 29 7.30 -3.39 3.94
CA PHE A 29 6.78 -2.45 2.93
C PHE A 29 6.83 -1.01 3.43
N SER A 30 6.91 -0.08 2.48
CA SER A 30 6.71 1.35 2.69
C SER A 30 5.81 1.87 1.58
N ILE A 31 4.62 2.32 1.95
CA ILE A 31 3.67 3.00 1.05
C ILE A 31 3.70 4.47 1.44
N ILE A 32 3.95 5.35 0.47
CA ILE A 32 3.81 6.79 0.63
C ILE A 32 2.85 7.24 -0.45
N ALA A 33 1.74 7.85 -0.05
CA ALA A 33 0.73 8.35 -0.99
C ALA A 33 0.13 9.65 -0.48
N LYS A 34 -0.20 10.53 -1.42
CA LYS A 34 -0.92 11.76 -1.12
C LYS A 34 -2.35 11.43 -0.67
N VAL A 35 -2.81 12.11 0.37
CA VAL A 35 -4.20 12.04 0.83
C VAL A 35 -5.06 12.82 -0.15
N LYS A 36 -6.20 12.24 -0.54
CA LYS A 36 -7.19 12.93 -1.37
C LYS A 36 -7.70 14.17 -0.64
N GLU A 37 -7.88 15.25 -1.38
CA GLU A 37 -8.43 16.50 -0.85
C GLU A 37 -9.77 16.26 -0.12
N GLY A 38 -9.91 16.81 1.08
CA GLY A 38 -11.10 16.67 1.92
C GLY A 38 -11.22 15.31 2.62
N ARG A 39 -10.19 14.45 2.58
CA ARG A 39 -10.17 13.14 3.25
C ARG A 39 -9.18 13.06 4.41
N GLU A 40 -8.60 14.18 4.80
CA GLU A 40 -7.61 14.30 5.88
C GLU A 40 -8.19 13.83 7.21
N GLU A 41 -9.40 14.29 7.53
CA GLU A 41 -10.11 13.88 8.75
C GLU A 41 -10.45 12.38 8.73
N ALA A 42 -10.84 11.84 7.57
CA ALA A 42 -11.13 10.41 7.41
C ALA A 42 -9.90 9.54 7.68
N VAL A 43 -8.71 9.98 7.27
CA VAL A 43 -7.45 9.26 7.57
C VAL A 43 -7.12 9.35 9.07
N ARG A 44 -7.34 10.49 9.71
CA ARG A 44 -7.13 10.65 11.17
C ARG A 44 -8.11 9.80 11.99
N ALA A 45 -9.38 9.80 11.59
CA ALA A 45 -10.43 8.99 12.22
C ALA A 45 -10.12 7.48 12.14
N TYR A 46 -9.53 7.03 11.04
CA TYR A 46 -9.09 5.64 10.90
C TYR A 46 -8.06 5.22 11.95
N GLY A 47 -7.13 6.11 12.32
CA GLY A 47 -6.19 5.88 13.42
C GLY A 47 -6.91 5.64 14.75
N LYS A 48 -7.99 6.37 15.01
CA LYS A 48 -8.82 6.20 16.20
C LYS A 48 -9.54 4.84 16.22
N THR A 49 -10.06 4.40 15.07
CA THR A 49 -10.68 3.06 14.96
C THR A 49 -9.70 1.95 15.32
N ILE A 50 -8.44 2.05 14.91
CA ILE A 50 -7.40 1.07 15.29
C ILE A 50 -7.08 1.15 16.78
N GLU A 51 -6.95 2.36 17.33
CA GLU A 51 -6.72 2.55 18.76
C GLU A 51 -7.83 1.89 19.60
N GLU A 52 -9.10 2.11 19.24
CA GLU A 52 -10.25 1.51 19.90
C GLU A 52 -10.28 -0.02 19.73
N THR A 53 -9.92 -0.52 18.54
CA THR A 53 -9.83 -1.98 18.26
C THR A 53 -8.76 -2.64 19.14
N ILE A 54 -7.57 -2.04 19.25
CA ILE A 54 -6.48 -2.57 20.08
C ILE A 54 -6.83 -2.47 21.57
N LYS A 55 -7.49 -1.38 22.00
CA LYS A 55 -7.98 -1.25 23.38
C LYS A 55 -9.00 -2.33 23.73
N ALA A 56 -9.91 -2.67 22.82
CA ALA A 56 -10.90 -3.71 23.02
C ALA A 56 -10.31 -5.13 22.93
N SER A 57 -9.31 -5.31 22.08
CA SER A 57 -8.63 -6.60 21.85
C SER A 57 -7.14 -6.37 21.63
N PRO A 58 -6.31 -6.43 22.69
CA PRO A 58 -4.87 -6.19 22.60
C PRO A 58 -4.14 -7.10 21.57
N GLU A 59 -4.64 -8.31 21.39
CA GLU A 59 -4.09 -9.31 20.47
C GLU A 59 -4.63 -9.19 19.02
N ALA A 60 -5.43 -8.17 18.71
CA ALA A 60 -6.06 -8.03 17.39
C ALA A 60 -5.06 -8.01 16.22
N LEU A 61 -3.86 -7.46 16.46
CA LEU A 61 -2.79 -7.39 15.44
C LEU A 61 -1.83 -8.58 15.47
N ALA A 62 -1.94 -9.50 16.44
CA ALA A 62 -1.02 -10.63 16.59
C ALA A 62 -0.87 -11.50 15.33
N PRO A 63 -1.94 -11.78 14.56
CA PRO A 63 -1.83 -12.56 13.31
C PRO A 63 -0.90 -11.92 12.27
N LEU A 64 -0.75 -10.60 12.28
CA LEU A 64 0.10 -9.87 11.33
C LEU A 64 1.60 -10.04 11.59
N ARG A 65 1.98 -10.64 12.74
CA ARG A 65 3.37 -10.89 13.14
C ARG A 65 4.28 -9.66 12.96
N LEU A 66 3.77 -8.52 13.42
CA LEU A 66 4.42 -7.22 13.29
C LEU A 66 5.61 -7.12 14.24
N HIS A 67 6.77 -6.80 13.71
CA HIS A 67 7.88 -6.24 14.49
C HIS A 67 7.73 -4.74 14.65
N TYR A 68 7.20 -4.09 13.62
CA TYR A 68 7.07 -2.65 13.55
C TYR A 68 5.94 -2.25 12.62
N LEU A 69 5.11 -1.31 13.07
CA LEU A 69 4.08 -0.67 12.27
C LEU A 69 4.11 0.83 12.55
N ARG A 70 4.16 1.64 11.50
CA ARG A 70 4.12 3.09 11.64
C ARG A 70 3.27 3.75 10.57
N TRP A 71 2.36 4.59 11.03
CA TRP A 71 1.58 5.51 10.22
C TRP A 71 2.04 6.94 10.51
N ASN A 72 2.46 7.64 9.47
CA ASN A 72 2.80 9.06 9.56
C ASN A 72 1.91 9.86 8.62
N LEU A 73 1.50 11.03 9.10
CA LEU A 73 0.91 12.08 8.29
C LEU A 73 1.86 13.27 8.28
N PHE A 74 2.28 13.71 7.10
CA PHE A 74 3.18 14.85 6.94
C PHE A 74 2.87 15.61 5.66
N ASP A 75 3.02 16.93 5.70
CA ASP A 75 2.89 17.79 4.52
C ASP A 75 4.27 18.00 3.89
N VAL A 76 4.34 17.93 2.56
CA VAL A 76 5.56 18.15 1.78
C VAL A 76 5.48 19.42 0.92
N GLY A 77 4.51 20.29 1.18
CA GLY A 77 4.24 21.54 0.45
C GLY A 77 3.26 21.36 -0.73
N SER A 78 3.06 20.14 -1.21
CA SER A 78 2.07 19.79 -2.24
C SER A 78 0.79 19.16 -1.67
N GLY A 79 0.64 19.17 -0.34
CA GLY A 79 -0.49 18.61 0.40
C GLY A 79 -0.10 17.45 1.31
N LEU A 80 -1.09 16.99 2.08
CA LEU A 80 -0.90 15.97 3.11
C LEU A 80 -0.58 14.61 2.50
N HIS A 81 0.50 13.98 2.97
CA HIS A 81 0.90 12.63 2.61
C HIS A 81 0.74 11.69 3.79
N PHE A 82 0.34 10.46 3.46
CA PHE A 82 0.26 9.36 4.40
C PHE A 82 1.37 8.36 4.07
N GLN A 83 2.20 8.05 5.06
CA GLN A 83 3.14 6.95 5.00
C GLN A 83 2.64 5.79 5.86
N TYR A 84 2.64 4.61 5.26
CA TYR A 84 2.42 3.34 5.94
C TYR A 84 3.67 2.47 5.78
N MET A 85 4.39 2.26 6.88
CA MET A 85 5.54 1.38 6.96
C MET A 85 5.25 0.19 7.88
N GLY A 86 5.58 -1.02 7.42
CA GLY A 86 5.40 -2.25 8.18
C GLY A 86 6.59 -3.20 8.00
N ILE A 87 7.03 -3.81 9.11
CA ILE A 87 8.04 -4.87 9.14
C ILE A 87 7.45 -6.05 9.93
N PHE A 88 7.51 -7.25 9.37
CA PHE A 88 6.86 -8.45 9.89
C PHE A 88 7.64 -9.71 9.53
N ASP A 89 7.36 -10.83 10.21
CA ASP A 89 8.05 -12.11 9.99
C ASP A 89 7.64 -12.84 8.70
N THR A 90 6.39 -12.65 8.28
CA THR A 90 5.80 -13.36 7.16
C THR A 90 6.26 -12.80 5.81
N ASP A 91 5.98 -13.53 4.73
CA ASP A 91 6.05 -12.92 3.39
C ASP A 91 4.89 -11.93 3.18
N PHE A 92 5.04 -11.06 2.18
CA PHE A 92 4.10 -9.99 1.89
C PHE A 92 2.69 -10.52 1.53
N ASP A 93 2.60 -11.67 0.89
CA ASP A 93 1.31 -12.24 0.50
C ASP A 93 0.55 -12.71 1.75
N LYS A 94 1.21 -13.46 2.64
CA LYS A 94 0.61 -13.91 3.89
C LYS A 94 0.21 -12.74 4.79
N TYR A 95 1.06 -11.73 4.90
CA TYR A 95 0.72 -10.49 5.60
C TYR A 95 -0.55 -9.85 5.03
N THR A 96 -0.64 -9.75 3.70
CA THR A 96 -1.78 -9.13 3.02
C THR A 96 -3.06 -9.94 3.24
N GLU A 97 -2.99 -11.28 3.18
CA GLU A 97 -4.12 -12.17 3.46
C GLU A 97 -4.62 -12.00 4.89
N ASP A 98 -3.73 -12.00 5.87
CA ASP A 98 -4.09 -11.83 7.28
C ASP A 98 -4.64 -10.44 7.57
N ALA A 99 -4.06 -9.40 6.96
CA ALA A 99 -4.56 -8.03 7.04
C ALA A 99 -5.97 -7.91 6.44
N VAL A 100 -6.21 -8.49 5.27
CA VAL A 100 -7.54 -8.50 4.64
C VAL A 100 -8.55 -9.24 5.52
N ALA A 101 -8.19 -10.39 6.06
CA ALA A 101 -9.05 -11.17 6.95
C ALA A 101 -9.40 -10.39 8.22
N LEU A 102 -8.39 -9.80 8.88
CA LEU A 102 -8.55 -9.00 10.08
C LEU A 102 -9.45 -7.78 9.84
N PHE A 103 -9.17 -6.99 8.81
CA PHE A 103 -9.93 -5.78 8.52
C PHE A 103 -11.36 -6.08 8.05
N SER A 104 -11.58 -7.21 7.36
CA SER A 104 -12.93 -7.65 7.00
C SER A 104 -13.74 -8.09 8.23
N ALA A 105 -13.12 -8.79 9.18
CA ALA A 105 -13.79 -9.25 10.41
C ALA A 105 -14.09 -8.11 11.39
N THR A 106 -13.29 -7.05 11.39
CA THR A 106 -13.41 -5.90 12.32
C THR A 106 -14.25 -4.75 11.76
N GLY A 107 -14.71 -4.84 10.50
CA GLY A 107 -15.45 -3.75 9.84
C GLY A 107 -14.58 -2.52 9.52
N VAL A 108 -13.27 -2.64 9.66
CA VAL A 108 -12.30 -1.56 9.47
C VAL A 108 -12.05 -1.40 7.97
N THR A 109 -12.79 -0.50 7.31
CA THR A 109 -12.58 -0.20 5.88
C THR A 109 -11.21 0.41 5.63
N THR A 110 -10.47 -0.11 4.65
CA THR A 110 -9.06 0.24 4.43
C THR A 110 -8.82 1.76 4.22
N VAL A 111 -7.85 2.32 4.94
CA VAL A 111 -7.38 3.72 4.80
C VAL A 111 -7.00 4.10 3.37
N PHE A 112 -6.57 3.12 2.57
CA PHE A 112 -6.12 3.29 1.19
C PHE A 112 -7.16 3.99 0.31
N THR A 113 -8.46 3.82 0.56
CA THR A 113 -9.50 4.49 -0.24
C THR A 113 -9.45 6.02 -0.16
N ASN A 114 -8.82 6.57 0.89
CA ASN A 114 -8.60 8.01 1.09
C ASN A 114 -7.33 8.53 0.42
N LEU A 115 -6.55 7.67 -0.23
CA LEU A 115 -5.26 8.02 -0.83
C LEU A 115 -5.37 8.10 -2.37
N GLU A 116 -4.60 8.99 -2.98
CA GLU A 116 -4.45 9.08 -4.43
C GLU A 116 -3.83 7.80 -5.00
N GLY A 117 -4.20 7.41 -6.22
CA GLY A 117 -3.75 6.15 -6.85
C GLY A 117 -4.48 4.89 -6.38
N PHE A 118 -5.14 4.93 -5.22
CA PHE A 118 -5.93 3.81 -4.69
C PHE A 118 -7.43 4.00 -5.02
N ARG A 119 -7.99 3.01 -5.72
CA ARG A 119 -9.41 2.98 -6.08
C ARG A 119 -10.24 2.31 -4.98
N ARG A 120 -11.48 2.77 -4.81
CA ARG A 120 -12.50 2.07 -4.04
C ARG A 120 -12.77 0.73 -4.73
N ILE A 121 -12.63 -0.39 -4.01
CA ILE A 121 -13.01 -1.71 -4.53
C ILE A 121 -14.51 -1.66 -4.88
N GLY A 122 -14.84 -1.98 -6.14
CA GLY A 122 -16.23 -2.02 -6.63
C GLY A 122 -16.51 -1.16 -7.88
N ARG A 123 -15.91 -1.51 -9.02
CA ARG A 123 -16.54 -1.41 -10.35
C ARG A 123 -15.70 -2.22 -11.36
N PRO A 124 -16.27 -3.18 -12.11
CA PRO A 124 -15.54 -3.79 -13.22
C PRO A 124 -15.23 -2.71 -14.26
N THR A 125 -14.01 -2.73 -14.79
CA THR A 125 -13.55 -1.87 -15.87
C THR A 125 -14.47 -2.08 -17.09
N PRO A 126 -15.06 -1.03 -17.70
CA PRO A 126 -15.66 -1.20 -19.01
C PRO A 126 -14.51 -1.49 -19.99
N ARG A 127 -14.52 -2.67 -20.62
CA ARG A 127 -13.69 -2.94 -21.78
C ARG A 127 -14.22 -2.08 -22.92
N HIS A 128 -13.59 -0.95 -23.18
CA HIS A 128 -13.82 -0.22 -24.42
C HIS A 128 -13.20 -1.02 -25.57
N SER A 129 -14.07 -1.64 -26.37
CA SER A 129 -13.74 -2.14 -27.70
C SER A 129 -13.92 -1.01 -28.71
N SER A 130 -12.85 -0.60 -29.40
CA SER A 130 -12.91 -0.25 -30.83
C SER A 130 -11.52 0.05 -31.38
N SER A 131 -11.26 -0.58 -32.52
CA SER A 131 -10.15 -0.48 -33.45
C SER A 131 -9.88 0.93 -34.00
N SER A 132 -8.60 1.32 -34.05
CA SER A 132 -7.76 1.49 -35.26
C SER A 132 -6.83 2.71 -35.18
N SER A 133 -5.55 2.45 -35.50
CA SER A 133 -4.43 3.36 -35.80
C SER A 133 -3.96 4.34 -34.72
N GLY A 134 -2.88 3.96 -34.05
CA GLY A 134 -2.12 4.76 -33.09
C GLY A 134 -1.59 3.87 -31.98
N THR A 135 -0.43 3.23 -32.20
CA THR A 135 0.16 2.28 -31.24
C THR A 135 0.60 3.00 -29.97
N THR A 136 -0.31 3.13 -29.02
CA THR A 136 -0.01 3.44 -27.61
C THR A 136 -0.70 2.39 -26.75
N SER A 137 0.00 1.28 -26.52
CA SER A 137 -0.38 0.28 -25.52
C SER A 137 -0.06 0.86 -24.14
N SER A 138 -1.06 1.40 -23.45
CA SER A 138 -0.96 1.76 -22.03
C SER A 138 -0.89 0.50 -21.18
N ARG A 139 0.32 -0.04 -21.03
CA ARG A 139 0.68 -0.99 -19.98
C ARG A 139 1.20 -0.16 -18.82
N ALA A 140 0.60 -0.30 -17.64
CA ALA A 140 1.15 0.25 -16.41
C ALA A 140 2.44 -0.50 -16.09
N SER A 141 3.54 -0.06 -16.71
CA SER A 141 4.90 -0.41 -16.34
C SER A 141 5.42 0.64 -15.38
N TRP A 142 5.85 0.19 -14.21
CA TRP A 142 6.81 0.92 -13.40
C TRP A 142 8.05 1.17 -14.28
N SER A 143 8.47 2.42 -14.40
CA SER A 143 9.67 2.80 -15.15
C SER A 143 10.32 3.98 -14.44
N THR A 144 11.51 3.72 -13.92
CA THR A 144 12.46 4.68 -13.39
C THR A 144 13.00 5.61 -14.48
N GLY A 145 12.66 6.91 -14.39
CA GLY A 145 13.43 8.14 -14.69
C GLY A 145 14.13 8.35 -16.06
N ASN A 146 14.02 9.57 -16.61
CA ASN A 146 15.20 10.38 -17.00
C ASN A 146 14.83 11.86 -17.28
N THR A 147 15.45 12.77 -16.54
CA THR A 147 15.56 14.19 -16.92
C THR A 147 16.84 14.33 -17.74
N ARG A 148 16.74 14.73 -19.01
CA ARG A 148 17.88 15.18 -19.81
C ARG A 148 17.85 16.70 -19.92
N THR A 149 18.87 17.35 -19.37
CA THR A 149 19.85 18.21 -20.09
C THR A 149 21.05 18.39 -19.19
#